data_AF-A0A351Q6B8-F1
#
_entry.id   AF-A0A351Q6B8-F1
#
_cell.length_a   1.000
_cell.length_b   1.000
_cell.length_c   1.000
_cell.angle_alpha   90.00
_cell.angle_beta   90.00
_cell.angle_gamma   90.00
#
_symmetry.space_group_name_H-M   'P 1'
#
loop_
_entity.id
_entity.type
_entity.pdbx_description
1 polymer ?
#
loop_
_entity_poly.entity_id
_entity_poly.type
_entity_poly.pdbx_seq_one_letter_code
_entity_poly.pdbx_strand_id
1 'polypeptide(L)'
;MRDCTQLWIDRKDIRTTKQVTSALPALGAGEVLVAIDKFGLTANNVSYAVTGDSIGYWQFYPAEGEWGVVPVWGCGTVVESSCGEVPVGDRLWGY
;
A
#
# COMPACT_ATOMS: atom_id res chain seq x y z
N MET A 1 -9.67 -4.95 13.27
CA MET A 1 -9.33 -5.16 11.85
C MET A 1 -8.18 -6.14 11.84
N ARG A 2 -8.28 -7.32 11.20
CA ARG A 2 -7.26 -8.38 11.28
C ARG A 2 -6.55 -8.66 9.95
N ASP A 3 -7.05 -8.08 8.87
CA ASP A 3 -6.61 -8.36 7.52
C ASP A 3 -6.29 -7.04 6.78
N CYS A 4 -5.30 -7.09 5.90
CA CYS A 4 -4.99 -6.07 4.91
C CYS A 4 -5.60 -6.49 3.57
N THR A 5 -6.22 -5.55 2.85
CA THR A 5 -6.69 -5.77 1.48
C THR A 5 -5.95 -4.84 0.53
N GLN A 6 -5.38 -5.41 -0.51
CA GLN A 6 -4.61 -4.70 -1.54
C GLN A 6 -5.26 -4.88 -2.91
N LEU A 7 -5.15 -3.85 -3.76
CA LEU A 7 -5.48 -3.95 -5.18
C LEU A 7 -4.22 -4.32 -5.96
N TRP A 8 -4.17 -5.53 -6.49
CA TRP A 8 -3.08 -6.03 -7.32
C TRP A 8 -3.43 -5.82 -8.80
N ILE A 9 -2.42 -5.45 -9.58
CA ILE A 9 -2.52 -5.12 -11.01
C ILE A 9 -1.65 -6.10 -11.79
N ASP A 10 -2.16 -6.65 -12.88
CA ASP A 10 -1.35 -7.47 -13.79
C ASP A 10 -0.33 -6.58 -14.51
N ARG A 11 0.96 -6.93 -14.41
CA ARG A 11 2.06 -6.13 -14.97
C ARG A 11 2.09 -6.14 -16.49
N LYS A 12 1.45 -7.11 -17.15
CA LYS A 12 1.36 -7.23 -18.62
C LYS A 12 0.09 -6.62 -19.18
N ASP A 13 -1.02 -6.62 -18.43
CA ASP A 13 -2.25 -5.92 -18.78
C ASP A 13 -2.83 -5.17 -17.58
N ILE A 14 -2.47 -3.90 -17.46
CA ILE A 14 -2.83 -3.04 -16.32
C ILE A 14 -4.34 -2.81 -16.11
N ARG A 15 -5.18 -3.25 -17.05
CA ARG A 15 -6.64 -3.22 -16.92
C ARG A 15 -7.16 -4.40 -16.11
N THR A 16 -6.36 -5.46 -15.99
CA THR A 16 -6.67 -6.64 -15.20
C THR A 16 -6.21 -6.40 -13.76
N THR A 17 -7.16 -6.46 -12.83
CA THR A 17 -6.91 -6.23 -11.41
C THR A 17 -7.59 -7.29 -10.56
N LYS A 18 -7.08 -7.49 -9.34
CA LYS A 18 -7.70 -8.34 -8.34
C LYS A 18 -7.51 -7.76 -6.95
N GLN A 19 -8.42 -8.08 -6.04
CA GLN A 19 -8.23 -7.80 -4.62
C GLN A 19 -7.57 -9.01 -3.97
N VAL A 20 -6.54 -8.75 -3.16
CA VAL A 20 -5.86 -9.77 -2.37
C VAL A 20 -5.98 -9.37 -0.90
N THR A 21 -6.49 -10.29 -0.09
CA THR A 21 -6.62 -10.11 1.35
C THR A 21 -5.65 -11.05 2.06
N SER A 22 -4.89 -10.50 3.00
CA SER A 22 -3.92 -11.23 3.80
C SER A 22 -4.01 -10.82 5.27
N ALA A 23 -3.56 -11.68 6.17
CA ALA A 23 -3.48 -11.35 7.59
C ALA A 23 -2.47 -10.21 7.81
N LEU A 24 -2.75 -9.33 8.77
CA LEU A 24 -1.79 -8.31 9.18
C LEU A 24 -0.56 -8.95 9.84
N PRO A 25 0.66 -8.49 9.51
CA PRO A 25 1.86 -8.94 10.21
C PRO A 25 1.87 -8.45 11.67
N ALA A 26 2.63 -9.12 12.52
CA ALA A 26 2.88 -8.64 13.88
C ALA A 26 3.71 -7.36 13.83
N LEU A 27 3.39 -6.39 14.69
CA LEU A 27 4.07 -5.10 14.73
C LEU A 27 5.49 -5.25 15.28
N GLY A 28 6.48 -4.81 14.51
CA GLY A 28 7.89 -4.77 14.91
C GLY A 28 8.23 -3.57 15.79
N ALA A 29 9.45 -3.59 16.36
CA ALA A 29 9.95 -2.47 17.15
C ALA A 29 10.14 -1.22 16.27
N GLY A 30 9.61 -0.07 16.72
CA GLY A 30 9.65 1.19 15.96
C GLY A 30 8.65 1.28 14.81
N GLU A 31 7.85 0.24 14.55
CA GLU A 31 6.82 0.26 13.51
C GLU A 31 5.49 0.81 14.02
N VAL A 32 4.65 1.26 13.08
CA VAL A 32 3.27 1.65 13.34
C VAL A 32 2.33 0.94 12.37
N LEU A 33 1.14 0.60 12.84
CA LEU A 33 0.06 0.10 12.00
C LEU A 33 -0.93 1.22 11.73
N VAL A 34 -1.14 1.52 10.46
CA VAL A 34 -2.02 2.60 10.00
C VAL A 34 -3.23 2.01 9.30
N ALA A 35 -4.43 2.32 9.78
CA ALA A 35 -5.66 2.03 9.06
C ALA A 35 -5.90 3.13 8.02
N ILE A 36 -5.89 2.75 6.74
CA ILE A 36 -6.14 3.68 5.64
C ILE A 36 -7.64 4.03 5.60
N ASP A 37 -7.96 5.32 5.73
CA ASP A 37 -9.32 5.83 5.65
C ASP A 37 -9.77 5.98 4.19
N LYS A 38 -8.90 6.59 3.38
CA LYS A 38 -9.10 6.90 1.96
C LYS A 38 -7.75 6.96 1.25
N PHE A 39 -7.73 6.55 -0.01
CA PHE A 39 -6.60 6.74 -0.91
C PHE A 39 -7.07 7.17 -2.30
N GLY A 40 -6.16 7.78 -3.06
CA GLY A 40 -6.43 8.26 -4.41
C GLY A 40 -5.78 7.38 -5.48
N LEU A 41 -6.59 6.91 -6.42
CA LEU A 41 -6.12 6.44 -7.73
C LEU A 41 -6.39 7.54 -8.77
N THR A 42 -5.36 7.89 -9.52
CA THR A 42 -5.38 8.97 -10.51
C THR A 42 -4.70 8.52 -11.79
N ALA A 43 -4.68 9.36 -12.82
CA ALA A 43 -3.93 9.10 -14.05
C ALA A 43 -2.42 8.85 -13.81
N ASN A 44 -1.83 9.40 -12.74
CA ASN A 44 -0.42 9.15 -12.40
C ASN A 44 -0.15 7.68 -12.09
N ASN A 45 -1.11 6.98 -11.49
CA ASN A 45 -0.95 5.55 -11.15
C ASN A 45 -0.91 4.68 -12.41
N VAL A 46 -1.56 5.11 -13.51
CA VAL A 46 -1.41 4.47 -14.82
C VAL A 46 0.04 4.60 -15.30
N SER A 47 0.62 5.80 -15.20
CA SER A 47 2.03 6.02 -15.55
C SER A 47 2.98 5.17 -14.69
N TYR A 48 2.72 5.05 -13.39
CA TYR A 48 3.52 4.19 -12.50
C TYR A 48 3.45 2.72 -12.89
N ALA A 49 2.26 2.22 -13.28
CA ALA A 49 2.09 0.86 -13.74
C ALA A 49 2.84 0.62 -15.08
N VAL A 50 2.65 1.51 -16.06
CA VAL A 50 3.29 1.39 -17.38
C VAL A 50 4.82 1.48 -17.30
N THR A 51 5.35 2.29 -16.38
CA THR A 51 6.80 2.50 -16.21
C THR A 51 7.39 1.70 -15.03
N GLY A 52 6.61 0.77 -14.46
CA GLY A 52 6.98 0.14 -13.20
C GLY A 52 8.24 -0.71 -13.27
N ASP A 53 8.54 -1.31 -14.43
CA ASP A 53 9.76 -2.09 -14.65
C ASP A 53 11.00 -1.22 -14.88
N SER A 54 10.84 -0.08 -15.57
CA SER A 54 11.97 0.78 -15.94
C SER A 54 12.36 1.74 -14.82
N ILE A 55 11.40 2.22 -14.03
CA ILE A 55 11.61 3.15 -12.92
C ILE A 55 11.64 2.42 -11.57
N GLY A 56 11.12 1.19 -11.51
CA GLY A 56 11.12 0.37 -10.30
C GLY A 56 9.91 0.58 -9.38
N TYR A 57 8.81 1.18 -9.87
CA TYR A 57 7.62 1.41 -9.05
C TYR A 57 7.02 0.13 -8.44
N TRP A 58 7.22 -1.02 -9.10
CA TRP A 58 6.79 -2.32 -8.57
C TRP A 58 7.52 -2.76 -7.30
N GLN A 59 8.66 -2.15 -6.98
CA GLN A 59 9.50 -2.54 -5.85
C GLN A 59 9.12 -1.85 -4.54
N PHE A 60 8.31 -0.79 -4.57
CA PHE A 60 7.85 -0.12 -3.34
C PHE A 60 6.94 -1.04 -2.51
N TYR A 61 6.05 -1.76 -3.19
CA TYR A 61 5.12 -2.72 -2.56
C TYR A 61 5.16 -4.03 -3.36
N PRO A 62 6.03 -4.98 -3.00
CA PRO A 62 6.19 -6.21 -3.76
C PRO A 62 4.92 -7.08 -3.72
N ALA A 63 4.59 -7.67 -4.86
CA ALA A 63 3.52 -8.64 -5.03
C ALA A 63 4.08 -9.92 -5.67
N GLU A 64 3.31 -11.01 -5.62
CA GLU A 64 3.76 -12.31 -6.11
C GLU A 64 3.58 -12.48 -7.61
N GLY A 65 4.51 -13.20 -8.25
CA GLY A 65 4.39 -13.61 -9.65
C GLY A 65 4.38 -12.44 -10.63
N GLU A 66 3.37 -12.42 -11.51
CA GLU A 66 3.19 -11.39 -12.55
C GLU A 66 2.40 -10.16 -12.10
N TRP A 67 2.06 -10.09 -10.81
CA TRP A 67 1.29 -9.01 -10.23
C TRP A 67 2.18 -7.89 -9.68
N GLY A 68 1.62 -6.70 -9.53
CA GLY A 68 2.26 -5.56 -8.90
C GLY A 68 1.26 -4.70 -8.13
N VAL A 69 1.76 -3.88 -7.21
CA VAL A 69 0.99 -2.87 -6.49
C VAL A 69 1.59 -1.51 -6.79
N VAL A 70 0.80 -0.62 -7.38
CA VAL A 70 1.22 0.78 -7.55
C VAL A 70 1.08 1.51 -6.23
N PRO A 71 2.00 2.41 -5.89
CA PRO A 71 1.87 3.15 -4.65
C PRO A 71 0.88 4.31 -4.87
N VAL A 72 0.21 4.73 -3.80
CA VAL A 72 -0.91 5.70 -3.84
C VAL A 72 -0.76 6.71 -2.73
N TRP A 73 -1.29 7.92 -2.95
CA TRP A 73 -1.44 8.86 -1.85
C TRP A 73 -2.65 8.48 -1.00
N GLY A 74 -2.49 8.49 0.31
CA GLY A 74 -3.55 8.13 1.25
C GLY A 74 -3.58 9.02 2.49
N CYS A 75 -4.70 8.92 3.20
CA CYS A 75 -4.85 9.39 4.57
C CYS A 75 -5.26 8.20 5.44
N GLY A 76 -4.71 8.12 6.65
CA GLY A 76 -5.04 7.05 7.58
C GLY A 76 -4.81 7.45 9.03
N THR A 77 -5.25 6.57 9.92
CA THR A 77 -5.13 6.76 11.37
C THR A 77 -4.28 5.64 11.96
N VAL A 78 -3.35 6.00 12.84
CA VAL A 78 -2.52 5.03 13.58
C VAL A 78 -3.40 4.24 14.54
N VAL A 79 -3.48 2.92 14.38
CA VAL A 79 -4.31 2.02 15.20
C VAL A 79 -3.49 1.17 16.17
N GLU A 80 -2.20 1.01 15.90
CA GLU A 80 -1.23 0.37 16.79
C GLU A 80 0.14 1.04 16.59
N SER A 81 0.93 1.20 17.65
CA SER A 81 2.24 1.85 17.56
C SER A 81 3.24 1.24 18.54
N SER A 82 4.42 0.93 18.01
CA SER A 82 5.64 0.60 18.75
C SER A 82 6.68 1.74 18.66
N CYS A 83 6.23 2.94 18.26
CA CYS A 83 7.04 4.15 18.12
C CYS A 83 6.46 5.28 18.99
N GLY A 84 7.19 5.68 20.03
CA GLY A 84 6.70 6.69 20.99
C GLY A 84 6.46 8.08 20.38
N GLU A 85 7.09 8.38 19.25
CA GLU A 85 6.95 9.66 18.54
C GLU A 85 5.71 9.71 17.63
N VAL A 86 5.07 8.54 17.37
CA VAL A 86 3.89 8.42 16.51
C VAL A 86 2.81 7.66 17.29
N PRO A 87 2.07 8.32 18.18
CA PRO A 87 1.07 7.69 19.04
C PRO A 87 -0.16 7.16 18.29
N VAL A 88 -0.83 6.18 18.90
CA VAL A 88 -2.14 5.69 18.44
C VAL A 88 -3.15 6.84 18.42
N GLY A 89 -3.90 6.96 17.32
CA GLY A 89 -4.86 8.04 17.08
C GLY A 89 -4.34 9.16 16.18
N ASP A 90 -3.03 9.22 15.93
CA ASP A 90 -2.47 10.20 14.98
C ASP A 90 -3.00 9.98 13.57
N ARG A 91 -3.22 11.09 12.85
CA ARG A 91 -3.58 11.08 11.44
C ARG A 91 -2.34 11.32 10.59
N LEU A 92 -2.12 10.39 9.67
CA LEU A 92 -1.03 10.45 8.70
C LEU A 92 -1.59 10.68 7.29
N TRP A 93 -0.80 11.34 6.46
CA TRP A 93 -1.05 11.48 5.03
C TRP A 93 0.28 11.41 4.28
N GLY A 94 0.26 10.83 3.10
CA GLY A 94 1.48 10.66 2.32
C GLY A 94 1.40 9.51 1.33
N TYR A 95 2.58 9.11 0.89
CA TYR A 95 2.84 8.04 -0.06
C TYR A 95 3.49 6.84 0.64
#